data_AF-A0A0A1GVX1-F1
#
_entry.id   AF-A0A0A1GVX1-F1
#
_cell.length_a   1.000
_cell.length_b   1.000
_cell.length_c   1.000
_cell.angle_alpha   90.00
_cell.angle_beta   90.00
_cell.angle_gamma   90.00
#
_symmetry.space_group_name_H-M   'P 1'
#
loop_
_entity.id
_entity.type
_entity.pdbx_description
1 polymer ?
#
loop_
_entity_poly.entity_id
_entity_poly.type
_entity_poly.pdbx_seq_one_letter_code
_entity_poly.pdbx_strand_id
1 'polypeptide(L)'
;MRGEHLLIMAINKTLVQQLSLEEKAALVSGKDFWFTAGVKHINLERMMMTDGPSGLRKQASASDALGLNKSVTAVCFPSSALTACSFDRTELNQLGHHLGVAAKSERVGVLLGPGINLKRSPLAGRNFEYFSEDPYLAGELASAYVNGVQDEGVGVSVKHFAANNRENQRFTMSSNMDERTLRELYLAPFEKVVKTSQLATVMCSYNAINGTLNSQNQRLLTTILREEWGFKGLVMSDWGAVADHVAALKAGLDLEMPGKGQASMDEIVAAVQAKQLTEADLDQAVLRVLQMVADWQPANEKVVKYDLEKQHEFARQLAAKSFVLLKNDQQALPIKSNDSLTIIGELAKRPRYQGGGSSHVNSYQVSIPLDVIQKKRTDASFEMGYRLDDETVDESLIQTAVTTAKSVDKVVIFAGFPESMESEGFDKTSLNLPDNQNKLI
;
A
#
# COMPACT_ATOMS: atom_id res chain seq x y z
N MET A 1 11.68 -18.06 17.05
CA MET A 1 10.95 -19.31 17.36
C MET A 1 9.53 -19.13 16.84
N ARG A 2 9.18 -19.81 15.73
CA ARG A 2 7.83 -19.77 15.17
C ARG A 2 6.89 -20.46 16.16
N GLY A 3 5.80 -19.82 16.54
CA GLY A 3 4.93 -20.26 17.62
C GLY A 3 4.38 -21.66 17.37
N GLU A 4 4.75 -22.60 18.23
CA GLU A 4 3.98 -23.82 18.45
C GLU A 4 2.70 -23.40 19.17
N HIS A 5 1.56 -23.33 18.47
CA HIS A 5 0.22 -23.71 18.93
C HIS A 5 -0.88 -23.10 18.06
N LEU A 6 -1.29 -23.85 17.02
CA LEU A 6 -2.68 -24.18 16.60
C LEU A 6 -2.64 -24.64 15.13
N LEU A 7 -3.15 -25.86 14.87
CA LEU A 7 -3.15 -26.66 13.61
C LEU A 7 -2.07 -27.75 13.52
N ILE A 8 -2.25 -28.86 14.26
CA ILE A 8 -1.66 -30.15 13.87
C ILE A 8 -2.72 -30.97 13.12
N MET A 9 -3.18 -30.42 12.00
CA MET A 9 -3.29 -31.25 10.80
C MET A 9 -2.23 -30.69 9.87
N ALA A 10 -1.25 -31.50 9.49
CA ALA A 10 -0.29 -31.08 8.47
C ALA A 10 -1.10 -30.61 7.25
N ILE A 11 -0.97 -29.34 6.87
CA ILE A 11 -1.66 -28.80 5.69
C ILE A 11 -1.18 -29.61 4.49
N ASN A 12 -2.05 -30.46 3.97
CA ASN A 12 -1.73 -31.43 2.94
C ASN A 12 -2.99 -31.77 2.13
N LYS A 13 -2.80 -32.55 1.07
CA LYS A 13 -3.88 -32.96 0.18
C LYS A 13 -4.98 -33.74 0.89
N THR A 14 -4.67 -34.51 1.94
CA THR A 14 -5.65 -35.28 2.71
C THR A 14 -6.60 -34.38 3.50
N LEU A 15 -6.12 -33.24 4.00
CA LEU A 15 -7.01 -32.24 4.62
C LEU A 15 -7.96 -31.63 3.57
N VAL A 16 -7.44 -31.27 2.40
CA VAL A 16 -8.26 -30.69 1.31
C VAL A 16 -9.35 -31.67 0.85
N GLN A 17 -9.06 -32.97 0.84
CA GLN A 17 -10.03 -34.02 0.50
C GLN A 17 -11.19 -34.19 1.51
N GLN A 18 -11.07 -33.64 2.72
CA GLN A 18 -12.14 -33.67 3.71
C GLN A 18 -13.17 -32.55 3.49
N LEU A 19 -12.83 -31.55 2.68
CA LEU A 19 -13.68 -30.40 2.40
C LEU A 19 -14.70 -30.73 1.32
N SER A 20 -15.92 -30.22 1.48
CA SER A 20 -16.91 -30.23 0.41
C SER A 20 -16.50 -29.32 -0.75
N LEU A 21 -17.09 -29.50 -1.93
CA LEU A 21 -16.82 -28.64 -3.08
C LEU A 21 -17.19 -27.17 -2.79
N GLU A 22 -18.26 -26.96 -2.03
CA GLU A 22 -18.70 -25.62 -1.59
C GLU A 22 -17.72 -25.00 -0.59
N GLU A 23 -17.17 -25.78 0.34
CA GLU A 23 -16.14 -25.29 1.27
C GLU A 23 -14.85 -24.93 0.54
N LYS A 24 -14.45 -25.73 -0.47
CA LYS A 24 -13.31 -25.42 -1.33
C LYS A 24 -13.53 -24.12 -2.11
N ALA A 25 -14.70 -23.96 -2.73
CA ALA A 25 -15.07 -22.74 -3.44
C ALA A 25 -15.11 -21.51 -2.52
N ALA A 26 -15.61 -21.67 -1.29
CA ALA A 26 -15.63 -20.61 -0.29
C ALA A 26 -14.21 -20.18 0.13
N LEU A 27 -13.24 -21.10 0.21
CA LEU A 27 -11.88 -20.79 0.63
C LEU A 27 -11.08 -19.97 -0.40
N VAL A 28 -11.38 -20.11 -1.69
CA VAL A 28 -10.68 -19.37 -2.77
C VAL A 28 -11.37 -18.05 -3.13
N SER A 29 -12.36 -17.63 -2.35
CA SER A 29 -13.04 -16.34 -2.46
C SER A 29 -13.08 -15.65 -1.09
N GLY A 30 -12.86 -14.34 -1.08
CA GLY A 30 -13.04 -13.52 0.12
C GLY A 30 -14.44 -13.75 0.71
N LYS A 31 -14.49 -13.91 2.04
CA LYS A 31 -15.75 -14.08 2.77
C LYS A 31 -16.53 -12.78 2.82
N ASP A 32 -15.79 -11.69 2.94
CA ASP A 32 -16.22 -10.30 2.90
C ASP A 32 -15.02 -9.45 2.41
N PHE A 33 -15.10 -8.14 2.61
CA PHE A 33 -14.08 -7.23 2.12
C PHE A 33 -12.66 -7.49 2.65
N TRP A 34 -12.53 -8.08 3.83
CA TRP A 34 -11.25 -8.16 4.57
C TRP A 34 -10.88 -9.55 5.05
N PHE A 35 -11.78 -10.52 4.98
CA PHE A 35 -11.57 -11.84 5.58
C PHE A 35 -11.53 -12.97 4.55
N THR A 36 -10.65 -13.93 4.79
CA THR A 36 -10.78 -15.26 4.20
C THR A 36 -12.02 -15.98 4.75
N ALA A 37 -12.50 -17.00 4.06
CA ALA A 37 -13.46 -17.92 4.67
C ALA A 37 -12.83 -18.74 5.82
N GLY A 38 -13.67 -19.15 6.77
CA GLY A 38 -13.33 -20.12 7.81
C GLY A 38 -14.16 -21.38 7.67
N VAL A 39 -13.69 -22.50 8.22
CA VAL A 39 -14.33 -23.82 8.14
C VAL A 39 -14.35 -24.45 9.52
N LYS A 40 -15.55 -24.56 10.10
CA LYS A 40 -15.73 -24.95 11.52
C LYS A 40 -15.24 -26.35 11.84
N HIS A 41 -15.54 -27.34 10.98
CA HIS A 41 -15.30 -28.74 11.31
C HIS A 41 -13.80 -29.12 11.28
N ILE A 42 -12.97 -28.34 10.60
CA ILE A 42 -11.49 -28.42 10.66
C ILE A 42 -10.87 -27.34 11.57
N ASN A 43 -11.68 -26.62 12.35
CA ASN A 43 -11.26 -25.53 13.23
C ASN A 43 -10.46 -24.41 12.52
N LEU A 44 -10.78 -24.14 11.25
CA LEU A 44 -10.18 -23.03 10.51
C LEU A 44 -10.94 -21.74 10.81
N GLU A 45 -10.29 -20.82 11.49
CA GLU A 45 -10.81 -19.46 11.69
C GLU A 45 -10.63 -18.61 10.43
N ARG A 46 -11.45 -17.56 10.30
CA ARG A 46 -11.23 -16.54 9.28
C ARG A 46 -9.98 -15.73 9.62
N MET A 47 -9.16 -15.44 8.62
CA MET A 47 -7.99 -14.57 8.76
C MET A 47 -8.30 -13.19 8.20
N MET A 48 -7.97 -12.14 8.96
CA MET A 48 -8.08 -10.76 8.49
C MET A 48 -6.87 -10.37 7.65
N MET A 49 -7.12 -9.72 6.53
CA MET A 49 -6.14 -8.90 5.81
C MET A 49 -6.63 -7.47 5.69
N THR A 50 -5.73 -6.50 5.63
CA THR A 50 -6.12 -5.09 5.55
C THR A 50 -5.00 -4.20 5.04
N ASP A 51 -5.36 -3.02 4.56
CA ASP A 51 -4.40 -1.98 4.16
C ASP A 51 -3.64 -1.40 5.36
N GLY A 52 -2.52 -0.70 5.20
CA GLY A 52 -1.87 -0.39 3.93
C GLY A 52 -0.38 -0.05 4.08
N PRO A 53 0.25 0.41 3.00
CA PRO A 53 1.72 0.51 2.86
C PRO A 53 2.39 1.55 3.77
N SER A 54 1.65 2.50 4.34
CA SER A 54 2.19 3.59 5.16
C SER A 54 1.50 3.72 6.51
N GLY A 55 0.79 2.68 6.94
CA GLY A 55 0.06 2.64 8.21
C GLY A 55 -1.16 1.72 8.11
N LEU A 56 -1.63 1.24 9.26
CA LEU A 56 -2.75 0.33 9.29
C LEU A 56 -4.07 1.05 9.02
N ARG A 57 -4.90 0.46 8.16
CA ARG A 57 -6.25 0.89 7.82
C ARG A 57 -7.26 -0.25 7.98
N LYS A 58 -7.42 -0.70 9.22
CA LYS A 58 -8.47 -1.64 9.59
C LYS A 58 -9.78 -0.90 9.87
N GLN A 59 -10.88 -1.32 9.26
CA GLN A 59 -12.20 -0.75 9.55
C GLN A 59 -12.64 -1.10 10.98
N ALA A 60 -13.14 -0.11 11.73
CA ALA A 60 -13.53 -0.29 13.13
C ALA A 60 -14.83 -1.10 13.31
N SER A 61 -15.65 -1.23 12.27
CA SER A 61 -16.90 -2.01 12.27
C SER A 61 -17.05 -2.83 10.98
N ALA A 62 -17.71 -3.98 11.10
CA ALA A 62 -17.78 -5.00 10.04
C ALA A 62 -18.76 -4.69 8.89
N SER A 63 -19.49 -3.56 8.94
CA SER A 63 -20.68 -3.35 8.10
C SER A 63 -20.55 -2.27 7.04
N ASP A 64 -19.33 -1.90 6.62
CA ASP A 64 -19.17 -0.71 5.79
C ASP A 64 -17.97 -0.77 4.83
N ALA A 65 -18.12 -1.52 3.76
CA ALA A 65 -17.18 -1.57 2.64
C ALA A 65 -16.99 -0.22 1.91
N LEU A 66 -17.74 0.83 2.28
CA LEU A 66 -17.73 2.16 1.63
C LEU A 66 -16.98 3.23 2.44
N GLY A 67 -16.43 2.89 3.62
CA GLY A 67 -15.55 3.80 4.38
C GLY A 67 -16.25 4.97 5.08
N LEU A 68 -17.53 4.85 5.41
CA LEU A 68 -18.30 5.84 6.19
C LEU A 68 -17.92 5.83 7.68
N ASN A 69 -17.42 4.70 8.21
CA ASN A 69 -16.83 4.61 9.55
C ASN A 69 -15.30 4.81 9.55
N LYS A 70 -14.79 5.57 10.53
CA LYS A 70 -13.35 5.79 10.73
C LYS A 70 -12.63 4.44 10.93
N SER A 71 -11.53 4.22 10.21
CA SER A 71 -10.60 3.12 10.50
C SER A 71 -10.02 3.25 11.92
N VAL A 72 -9.45 2.17 12.44
CA VAL A 72 -8.73 2.21 13.72
C VAL A 72 -7.64 3.29 13.67
N THR A 73 -7.45 3.97 14.80
CA THR A 73 -6.38 4.97 14.90
C THR A 73 -5.02 4.27 14.85
N ALA A 74 -4.14 4.73 13.95
CA ALA A 74 -2.80 4.17 13.75
C ALA A 74 -1.77 5.28 13.48
N VAL A 75 -0.48 4.97 13.62
CA VAL A 75 0.58 5.88 13.17
C VAL A 75 0.62 5.88 11.64
N CYS A 76 0.51 7.07 11.03
CA CYS A 76 0.76 7.28 9.62
C CYS A 76 2.24 7.57 9.41
N PHE A 77 2.94 6.65 8.76
CA PHE A 77 4.34 6.78 8.40
C PHE A 77 4.47 7.56 7.08
N PRO A 78 5.65 8.15 6.80
CA PRO A 78 5.91 8.79 5.53
C PRO A 78 5.65 7.84 4.35
N SER A 79 5.09 8.37 3.26
CA SER A 79 4.76 7.58 2.08
C SER A 79 5.99 6.90 1.47
N SER A 80 5.79 5.83 0.70
CA SER A 80 6.89 5.13 0.01
C SER A 80 7.71 6.07 -0.87
N ALA A 81 7.07 7.08 -1.48
CA ALA A 81 7.77 8.06 -2.30
C ALA A 81 8.74 8.92 -1.49
N LEU A 82 8.40 9.27 -0.25
CA LEU A 82 9.30 10.01 0.64
C LEU A 82 10.36 9.06 1.21
N THR A 83 9.97 7.92 1.79
CA THR A 83 10.91 6.99 2.43
C THR A 83 11.95 6.42 1.45
N ALA A 84 11.63 6.30 0.17
CA ALA A 84 12.61 5.92 -0.85
C ALA A 84 13.80 6.87 -0.96
N CYS A 85 13.60 8.16 -0.66
CA CYS A 85 14.64 9.17 -0.67
C CYS A 85 15.65 9.03 0.48
N SER A 86 15.41 8.15 1.46
CA SER A 86 16.41 7.79 2.47
C SER A 86 17.53 6.91 1.90
N PHE A 87 17.25 6.13 0.85
CA PHE A 87 18.12 5.07 0.33
C PHE A 87 18.58 4.07 1.41
N ASP A 88 17.82 3.93 2.50
CA ASP A 88 18.26 3.22 3.70
C ASP A 88 17.43 1.97 4.00
N ARG A 89 18.00 0.79 3.69
CA ARG A 89 17.38 -0.51 3.97
C ARG A 89 17.12 -0.73 5.46
N THR A 90 17.97 -0.22 6.34
CA THR A 90 17.79 -0.38 7.80
C THR A 90 16.55 0.39 8.26
N GLU A 91 16.36 1.62 7.78
CA GLU A 91 15.16 2.40 8.09
C GLU A 91 13.89 1.73 7.53
N LEU A 92 13.93 1.17 6.31
CA LEU A 92 12.78 0.47 5.73
C LEU A 92 12.46 -0.84 6.46
N ASN A 93 13.47 -1.55 6.99
CA ASN A 93 13.24 -2.70 7.85
C ASN A 93 12.61 -2.28 9.20
N GLN A 94 13.07 -1.18 9.80
CA GLN A 94 12.44 -0.64 11.02
C GLN A 94 11.02 -0.14 10.78
N LEU A 95 10.74 0.47 9.63
CA LEU A 95 9.38 0.80 9.21
C LEU A 95 8.51 -0.46 9.14
N GLY A 96 9.02 -1.52 8.50
CA GLY A 96 8.35 -2.81 8.46
C GLY A 96 8.06 -3.37 9.86
N HIS A 97 9.03 -3.34 10.76
CA HIS A 97 8.86 -3.76 12.16
C HIS A 97 7.72 -2.99 12.85
N HIS A 98 7.68 -1.67 12.74
CA HIS A 98 6.62 -0.86 13.35
C HIS A 98 5.23 -1.18 12.79
N LEU A 99 5.13 -1.40 11.49
CA LEU A 99 3.89 -1.81 10.83
C LEU A 99 3.46 -3.22 11.24
N GLY A 100 4.40 -4.17 11.34
CA GLY A 100 4.16 -5.52 11.83
C GLY A 100 3.65 -5.53 13.28
N VAL A 101 4.25 -4.74 14.16
CA VAL A 101 3.78 -4.56 15.55
C VAL A 101 2.34 -4.02 15.59
N ALA A 102 2.04 -2.98 14.79
CA ALA A 102 0.71 -2.41 14.73
C ALA A 102 -0.33 -3.41 14.19
N ALA A 103 -0.02 -4.09 13.09
CA ALA A 103 -0.87 -5.10 12.47
C ALA A 103 -1.14 -6.29 13.42
N LYS A 104 -0.10 -6.79 14.10
CA LYS A 104 -0.21 -7.85 15.10
C LYS A 104 -1.11 -7.45 16.26
N SER A 105 -0.97 -6.22 16.76
CA SER A 105 -1.85 -5.72 17.84
C SER A 105 -3.31 -5.65 17.42
N GLU A 106 -3.59 -5.54 16.13
CA GLU A 106 -4.93 -5.50 15.57
C GLU A 106 -5.40 -6.85 15.01
N ARG A 107 -4.68 -7.94 15.28
CA ARG A 107 -4.98 -9.30 14.83
C ARG A 107 -5.14 -9.39 13.30
N VAL A 108 -4.23 -8.75 12.59
CA VAL A 108 -4.13 -8.83 11.13
C VAL A 108 -3.13 -9.93 10.79
N GLY A 109 -3.54 -10.86 9.92
CA GLY A 109 -2.67 -11.92 9.43
C GLY A 109 -1.86 -11.50 8.21
N VAL A 110 -2.44 -10.71 7.30
CA VAL A 110 -1.72 -10.18 6.12
C VAL A 110 -1.92 -8.67 5.97
N LEU A 111 -0.81 -7.93 5.88
CA LEU A 111 -0.80 -6.51 5.56
C LEU A 111 -0.69 -6.29 4.04
N LEU A 112 -1.57 -5.46 3.48
CA LEU A 112 -1.66 -5.21 2.03
C LEU A 112 -0.69 -4.10 1.58
N GLY A 113 0.60 -4.41 1.58
CA GLY A 113 1.66 -3.55 1.09
C GLY A 113 3.03 -4.15 1.40
N PRO A 114 4.10 -3.72 0.72
CA PRO A 114 4.20 -2.42 0.07
C PRO A 114 3.76 -2.43 -1.41
N GLY A 115 3.43 -1.24 -1.92
CA GLY A 115 3.29 -0.98 -3.34
C GLY A 115 4.67 -0.80 -4.00
N ILE A 116 4.99 -1.60 -5.03
CA ILE A 116 6.31 -1.61 -5.67
C ILE A 116 6.27 -1.46 -7.19
N ASN A 117 5.14 -1.03 -7.75
CA ASN A 117 5.08 -0.68 -9.17
C ASN A 117 6.06 0.48 -9.46
N LEU A 118 6.74 0.42 -10.61
CA LEU A 118 7.65 1.48 -11.00
C LEU A 118 6.91 2.78 -11.34
N LYS A 119 7.53 3.91 -10.99
CA LYS A 119 7.07 5.25 -11.36
C LYS A 119 7.34 5.56 -12.83
N ARG A 120 6.65 4.86 -13.74
CA ARG A 120 6.82 5.02 -15.21
C ARG A 120 6.59 6.44 -15.69
N SER A 121 5.59 7.10 -15.13
CA SER A 121 5.23 8.48 -15.44
C SER A 121 5.04 9.24 -14.13
N PRO A 122 5.57 10.47 -14.00
CA PRO A 122 5.36 11.28 -12.81
C PRO A 122 3.89 11.68 -12.61
N LEU A 123 3.05 11.53 -13.64
CA LEU A 123 1.62 11.83 -13.58
C LEU A 123 0.77 10.74 -12.91
N ALA A 124 1.31 9.55 -12.68
CA ALA A 124 0.52 8.44 -12.16
C ALA A 124 0.02 8.71 -10.73
N GLY A 125 -1.29 8.54 -10.50
CA GLY A 125 -1.97 8.95 -9.26
C GLY A 125 -1.47 8.31 -7.97
N ARG A 126 -0.92 7.09 -8.08
CA ARG A 126 -0.43 6.29 -6.94
C ARG A 126 1.07 6.34 -6.73
N ASN A 127 1.78 7.21 -7.44
CA ASN A 127 3.24 7.33 -7.26
C ASN A 127 3.65 7.62 -5.82
N PHE A 128 2.79 8.26 -5.02
CA PHE A 128 3.08 8.55 -3.61
C PHE A 128 3.30 7.27 -2.78
N GLU A 129 2.64 6.16 -3.10
CA GLU A 129 2.74 4.88 -2.38
C GLU A 129 3.71 3.88 -3.01
N TYR A 130 4.41 4.28 -4.09
CA TYR A 130 5.47 3.50 -4.73
C TYR A 130 6.86 4.06 -4.43
N PHE A 131 7.87 3.19 -4.41
CA PHE A 131 9.24 3.59 -4.05
C PHE A 131 9.94 4.40 -5.15
N SER A 132 10.16 3.82 -6.33
CA SER A 132 11.08 4.39 -7.33
C SER A 132 10.65 4.12 -8.78
N GLU A 133 11.25 4.86 -9.71
CA GLU A 133 11.29 4.51 -11.13
C GLU A 133 12.36 3.44 -11.44
N ASP A 134 13.36 3.30 -10.55
CA ASP A 134 14.46 2.34 -10.67
C ASP A 134 14.09 0.98 -10.02
N PRO A 135 14.17 -0.14 -10.76
CA PRO A 135 13.82 -1.46 -10.24
C PRO A 135 14.73 -1.95 -9.13
N TYR A 136 16.01 -1.58 -9.14
CA TYR A 136 16.95 -2.01 -8.11
C TYR A 136 16.59 -1.37 -6.76
N LEU A 137 16.47 -0.03 -6.72
CA LEU A 137 16.09 0.70 -5.52
C LEU A 137 14.72 0.23 -4.99
N ALA A 138 13.73 0.07 -5.88
CA ALA A 138 12.42 -0.42 -5.48
C ALA A 138 12.48 -1.83 -4.85
N GLY A 139 13.22 -2.76 -5.46
CA GLY A 139 13.38 -4.12 -4.95
C GLY A 139 14.14 -4.20 -3.62
N GLU A 140 15.22 -3.42 -3.45
CA GLU A 140 16.02 -3.40 -2.23
C GLU A 140 15.24 -2.85 -1.03
N LEU A 141 14.55 -1.73 -1.21
CA LEU A 141 13.75 -1.11 -0.16
C LEU A 141 12.50 -1.94 0.19
N ALA A 142 11.83 -2.49 -0.82
CA ALA A 142 10.69 -3.38 -0.60
C ALA A 142 11.09 -4.65 0.15
N SER A 143 12.22 -5.26 -0.17
CA SER A 143 12.69 -6.47 0.52
C SER A 143 12.96 -6.20 2.00
N ALA A 144 13.56 -5.04 2.32
CA ALA A 144 13.81 -4.64 3.69
C ALA A 144 12.51 -4.41 4.48
N TYR A 145 11.55 -3.69 3.88
CA TYR A 145 10.20 -3.50 4.43
C TYR A 145 9.51 -4.84 4.70
N VAL A 146 9.48 -5.73 3.70
CA VAL A 146 8.78 -7.03 3.78
C VAL A 146 9.34 -7.86 4.92
N ASN A 147 10.67 -7.95 5.03
CA ASN A 147 11.33 -8.69 6.10
C ASN A 147 10.96 -8.11 7.47
N GLY A 148 10.96 -6.78 7.61
CA GLY A 148 10.62 -6.13 8.88
C GLY A 148 9.20 -6.44 9.35
N VAL A 149 8.22 -6.47 8.44
CA VAL A 149 6.84 -6.84 8.78
C VAL A 149 6.73 -8.33 9.12
N GLN A 150 7.33 -9.19 8.29
CA GLN A 150 7.22 -10.64 8.45
C GLN A 150 7.95 -11.18 9.69
N ASP A 151 9.01 -10.52 10.15
CA ASP A 151 9.72 -10.87 11.39
C ASP A 151 8.82 -10.71 12.64
N GLU A 152 7.77 -9.88 12.57
CA GLU A 152 6.77 -9.74 13.64
C GLU A 152 5.70 -10.84 13.62
N GLY A 153 5.72 -11.71 12.61
CA GLY A 153 4.75 -12.78 12.40
C GLY A 153 3.49 -12.33 11.65
N VAL A 154 3.60 -11.28 10.82
CA VAL A 154 2.50 -10.79 9.96
C VAL A 154 2.90 -10.95 8.50
N GLY A 155 2.07 -11.62 7.70
CA GLY A 155 2.31 -11.80 6.28
C GLY A 155 2.20 -10.49 5.51
N VAL A 156 2.87 -10.42 4.37
CA VAL A 156 2.85 -9.24 3.48
C VAL A 156 2.31 -9.62 2.11
N SER A 157 1.46 -8.75 1.56
CA SER A 157 1.04 -8.76 0.15
C SER A 157 1.74 -7.67 -0.65
N VAL A 158 2.78 -8.04 -1.40
CA VAL A 158 3.47 -7.12 -2.31
C VAL A 158 2.56 -6.86 -3.51
N LYS A 159 2.38 -5.57 -3.85
CA LYS A 159 1.41 -5.14 -4.86
C LYS A 159 1.94 -4.07 -5.81
N HIS A 160 1.41 -3.91 -7.02
CA HIS A 160 0.43 -4.75 -7.71
C HIS A 160 1.13 -5.46 -8.87
N PHE A 161 1.07 -6.78 -8.89
CA PHE A 161 1.80 -7.65 -9.81
C PHE A 161 1.01 -7.86 -11.12
N ALA A 162 1.37 -7.26 -12.25
CA ALA A 162 2.47 -6.32 -12.48
C ALA A 162 2.05 -5.21 -13.46
N ALA A 163 2.94 -4.23 -13.67
CA ALA A 163 2.75 -3.16 -14.65
C ALA A 163 1.47 -2.31 -14.48
N ASN A 164 1.06 -2.08 -13.23
CA ASN A 164 -0.02 -1.15 -12.87
C ASN A 164 0.55 0.25 -12.62
N ASN A 165 0.87 0.98 -13.68
CA ASN A 165 1.64 2.23 -13.61
C ASN A 165 0.83 3.48 -13.94
N ARG A 166 -0.50 3.39 -13.97
CA ARG A 166 -1.44 4.50 -14.15
C ARG A 166 -2.83 4.10 -13.63
N GLU A 167 -3.60 5.07 -13.18
CA GLU A 167 -4.94 4.84 -12.62
C GLU A 167 -6.04 4.89 -13.67
N ASN A 168 -5.90 5.76 -14.67
CA ASN A 168 -6.90 5.91 -15.71
C ASN A 168 -7.08 4.57 -16.48
N GLN A 169 -8.32 4.07 -16.49
CA GLN A 169 -8.71 2.78 -17.07
C GLN A 169 -7.97 1.57 -16.48
N ARG A 170 -7.53 1.61 -15.22
CA ARG A 170 -6.78 0.50 -14.59
C ARG A 170 -7.45 -0.88 -14.68
N PHE A 171 -8.79 -0.92 -14.71
CA PHE A 171 -9.59 -2.15 -14.84
C PHE A 171 -9.68 -2.72 -16.26
N THR A 172 -9.35 -1.93 -17.29
CA THR A 172 -9.64 -2.31 -18.69
C THR A 172 -8.44 -2.12 -19.63
N MET A 173 -7.41 -1.37 -19.20
CA MET A 173 -6.23 -1.12 -20.01
C MET A 173 -5.35 -2.37 -20.15
N SER A 174 -4.60 -2.44 -21.24
CA SER A 174 -3.50 -3.38 -21.42
C SER A 174 -2.16 -2.66 -21.48
N SER A 175 -1.27 -2.99 -20.56
CA SER A 175 0.13 -2.56 -20.55
C SER A 175 0.91 -3.43 -21.54
N ASN A 176 1.03 -2.95 -22.78
CA ASN A 176 1.70 -3.69 -23.85
C ASN A 176 3.20 -3.35 -23.89
N MET A 177 4.05 -4.37 -23.81
CA MET A 177 5.51 -4.21 -23.79
C MET A 177 6.20 -5.50 -24.25
N ASP A 178 7.43 -5.37 -24.73
CA ASP A 178 8.27 -6.52 -25.05
C ASP A 178 8.76 -7.21 -23.76
N GLU A 179 9.21 -8.46 -23.92
CA GLU A 179 9.65 -9.31 -22.82
C GLU A 179 10.82 -8.71 -22.04
N ARG A 180 11.76 -8.06 -22.73
CA ARG A 180 12.94 -7.47 -22.08
C ARG A 180 12.51 -6.34 -21.15
N THR A 181 11.66 -5.45 -21.65
CA THR A 181 11.06 -4.37 -20.85
C THR A 181 10.29 -4.91 -19.64
N LEU A 182 9.49 -5.97 -19.83
CA LEU A 182 8.75 -6.61 -18.74
C LEU A 182 9.72 -7.16 -17.67
N ARG A 183 10.73 -7.91 -18.08
CA ARG A 183 11.70 -8.60 -17.19
C ARG A 183 12.64 -7.63 -16.47
N GLU A 184 13.31 -6.76 -17.23
CA GLU A 184 14.38 -5.90 -16.69
C GLU A 184 13.83 -4.74 -15.85
N LEU A 185 12.58 -4.31 -16.07
CA LEU A 185 11.98 -3.19 -15.34
C LEU A 185 10.84 -3.64 -14.42
N TYR A 186 9.69 -4.02 -14.98
CA TYR A 186 8.45 -4.12 -14.20
C TYR A 186 8.36 -5.35 -13.31
N LEU A 187 9.08 -6.42 -13.66
CA LEU A 187 9.15 -7.66 -12.90
C LEU A 187 10.36 -7.72 -11.96
N ALA A 188 11.47 -7.06 -12.31
CA ALA A 188 12.71 -7.07 -11.53
C ALA A 188 12.54 -6.77 -10.02
N PRO A 189 11.77 -5.77 -9.56
CA PRO A 189 11.62 -5.53 -8.12
C PRO A 189 10.79 -6.64 -7.44
N PHE A 190 9.81 -7.24 -8.13
CA PHE A 190 9.06 -8.39 -7.60
C PHE A 190 9.93 -9.64 -7.53
N GLU A 191 10.73 -9.90 -8.57
CA GLU A 191 11.67 -11.03 -8.60
C GLU A 191 12.62 -10.98 -7.41
N LYS A 192 13.19 -9.79 -7.15
CA LYS A 192 14.07 -9.55 -6.00
C LYS A 192 13.37 -9.97 -4.70
N VAL A 193 12.21 -9.40 -4.41
CA VAL A 193 11.48 -9.64 -3.16
C VAL A 193 11.08 -11.12 -3.01
N VAL A 194 10.59 -11.75 -4.08
CA VAL A 194 10.24 -13.18 -4.09
C VAL A 194 11.45 -14.04 -3.72
N LYS A 195 12.63 -13.72 -4.27
CA LYS A 195 13.85 -14.52 -4.06
C LYS A 195 14.54 -14.24 -2.72
N THR A 196 14.32 -13.08 -2.10
CA THR A 196 15.06 -12.68 -0.89
C THR A 196 14.25 -12.62 0.40
N SER A 197 12.91 -12.62 0.34
CA SER A 197 12.09 -12.31 1.52
C SER A 197 11.11 -13.39 1.96
N GLN A 198 11.09 -14.59 1.35
CA GLN A 198 10.10 -15.65 1.64
C GLN A 198 8.67 -15.08 1.73
N LEU A 199 8.28 -14.36 0.69
CA LEU A 199 7.08 -13.54 0.68
C LEU A 199 5.81 -14.37 0.91
N ALA A 200 4.96 -13.92 1.84
CA ALA A 200 3.68 -14.56 2.16
C ALA A 200 2.72 -14.55 0.96
N THR A 201 2.48 -13.37 0.38
CA THR A 201 1.52 -13.23 -0.71
C THR A 201 1.95 -12.19 -1.75
N VAL A 202 1.42 -12.34 -2.97
CA VAL A 202 1.51 -11.34 -4.04
C VAL A 202 0.09 -10.98 -4.47
N MET A 203 -0.19 -9.69 -4.64
CA MET A 203 -1.47 -9.21 -5.17
C MET A 203 -1.33 -8.94 -6.67
N CYS A 204 -2.09 -9.64 -7.51
CA CYS A 204 -2.09 -9.36 -8.94
C CYS A 204 -2.86 -8.08 -9.25
N SER A 205 -2.41 -7.30 -10.24
CA SER A 205 -3.03 -6.02 -10.57
C SER A 205 -4.29 -6.14 -11.43
N TYR A 206 -5.03 -5.02 -11.53
CA TYR A 206 -6.23 -4.88 -12.36
C TYR A 206 -5.98 -5.02 -13.86
N ASN A 207 -4.89 -4.44 -14.37
CA ASN A 207 -4.66 -4.29 -15.80
C ASN A 207 -4.34 -5.62 -16.49
N ALA A 208 -4.43 -5.61 -17.82
CA ALA A 208 -3.83 -6.64 -18.66
C ALA A 208 -2.36 -6.34 -18.96
N ILE A 209 -1.61 -7.37 -19.31
CA ILE A 209 -0.30 -7.28 -19.97
C ILE A 209 -0.41 -7.99 -21.31
N ASN A 210 -0.07 -7.30 -22.41
CA ASN A 210 -0.12 -7.85 -23.76
C ASN A 210 -1.46 -8.53 -24.11
N GLY A 211 -2.58 -7.95 -23.65
CA GLY A 211 -3.95 -8.40 -23.95
C GLY A 211 -4.53 -9.43 -22.99
N THR A 212 -3.77 -9.91 -21.99
CA THR A 212 -4.27 -10.87 -20.99
C THR A 212 -4.35 -10.22 -19.62
N LEU A 213 -5.53 -10.21 -19.00
CA LEU A 213 -5.75 -9.73 -17.62
C LEU A 213 -4.82 -10.46 -16.64
N ASN A 214 -4.16 -9.70 -15.76
CA ASN A 214 -3.14 -10.27 -14.88
C ASN A 214 -3.70 -11.33 -13.91
N SER A 215 -4.95 -11.20 -13.48
CA SER A 215 -5.64 -12.19 -12.65
C SER A 215 -5.83 -13.56 -13.32
N GLN A 216 -5.75 -13.64 -14.65
CA GLN A 216 -5.88 -14.86 -15.44
C GLN A 216 -4.68 -15.08 -16.38
N ASN A 217 -3.53 -14.47 -16.09
CA ASN A 217 -2.34 -14.57 -16.90
C ASN A 217 -1.44 -15.72 -16.42
N GLN A 218 -1.61 -16.92 -16.99
CA GLN A 218 -0.85 -18.12 -16.58
C GLN A 218 0.65 -17.95 -16.71
N ARG A 219 1.09 -17.24 -17.76
CA ARG A 219 2.50 -16.94 -17.98
C ARG A 219 3.08 -16.11 -16.82
N LEU A 220 2.33 -15.12 -16.35
CA LEU A 220 2.74 -14.25 -15.26
C LEU A 220 2.68 -14.99 -13.91
N LEU A 221 1.52 -15.55 -13.57
CA LEU A 221 1.23 -16.06 -12.22
C LEU A 221 1.81 -17.46 -11.95
N THR A 222 1.99 -18.28 -12.98
CA THR A 222 2.54 -19.64 -12.84
C THR A 222 3.93 -19.73 -13.42
N THR A 223 4.11 -19.50 -14.73
CA THR A 223 5.42 -19.73 -15.38
C THR A 223 6.51 -18.85 -14.78
N ILE A 224 6.34 -17.53 -14.80
CA ILE A 224 7.36 -16.63 -14.26
C ILE A 224 7.42 -16.71 -12.74
N LEU A 225 6.30 -16.43 -12.07
CA LEU A 225 6.29 -16.27 -10.61
C LEU A 225 6.63 -17.56 -9.87
N ARG A 226 6.05 -18.71 -10.27
CA ARG A 226 6.19 -19.97 -9.52
C ARG A 226 7.26 -20.89 -10.10
N GLU A 227 7.29 -21.10 -11.41
CA GLU A 227 8.22 -22.06 -12.02
C GLU A 227 9.63 -21.48 -12.14
N GLU A 228 9.77 -20.24 -12.61
CA GLU A 228 11.08 -19.61 -12.78
C GLU A 228 11.64 -19.01 -11.48
N TRP A 229 10.82 -18.28 -10.71
CA TRP A 229 11.30 -17.63 -9.48
C TRP A 229 11.14 -18.47 -8.22
N GLY A 230 10.34 -19.53 -8.27
CA GLY A 230 10.14 -20.44 -7.15
C GLY A 230 9.18 -19.93 -6.08
N PHE A 231 8.30 -18.96 -6.36
CA PHE A 231 7.36 -18.42 -5.37
C PHE A 231 6.47 -19.50 -4.75
N LYS A 232 6.49 -19.57 -3.41
CA LYS A 232 5.77 -20.57 -2.62
C LYS A 232 4.52 -20.04 -1.91
N GLY A 233 4.39 -18.71 -1.83
CA GLY A 233 3.24 -18.07 -1.19
C GLY A 233 1.96 -18.13 -2.04
N LEU A 234 0.99 -17.33 -1.61
CA LEU A 234 -0.33 -17.23 -2.21
C LEU A 234 -0.42 -16.04 -3.17
N VAL A 235 -1.08 -16.22 -4.32
CA VAL A 235 -1.46 -15.14 -5.23
C VAL A 235 -2.91 -14.76 -4.94
N MET A 236 -3.13 -13.51 -4.55
CA MET A 236 -4.47 -12.93 -4.40
C MET A 236 -4.77 -11.90 -5.49
N SER A 237 -6.04 -11.64 -5.75
CA SER A 237 -6.43 -10.56 -6.65
C SER A 237 -6.39 -9.21 -5.96
N ASP A 238 -6.17 -8.13 -6.71
CA ASP A 238 -6.68 -6.82 -6.30
C ASP A 238 -8.22 -6.85 -6.26
N TRP A 239 -8.84 -5.89 -5.57
CA TRP A 239 -10.26 -5.91 -5.21
C TRP A 239 -11.17 -5.81 -6.43
N GLY A 240 -11.74 -6.94 -6.84
CA GLY A 240 -12.60 -7.03 -8.03
C GLY A 240 -11.84 -7.18 -9.36
N ALA A 241 -10.56 -7.61 -9.32
CA ALA A 241 -9.76 -7.85 -10.53
C ALA A 241 -10.08 -9.19 -11.23
N VAL A 242 -10.90 -10.06 -10.63
CA VAL A 242 -11.28 -11.36 -11.22
C VAL A 242 -12.48 -11.20 -12.14
N ALA A 243 -12.23 -11.39 -13.44
CA ALA A 243 -13.28 -11.39 -14.47
C ALA A 243 -13.88 -12.77 -14.73
N ASP A 244 -13.06 -13.83 -14.63
CA ASP A 244 -13.42 -15.23 -14.88
C ASP A 244 -12.68 -16.14 -13.89
N HIS A 245 -13.42 -16.80 -12.98
CA HIS A 245 -12.83 -17.68 -11.97
C HIS A 245 -12.12 -18.90 -12.54
N VAL A 246 -12.65 -19.48 -13.62
CA VAL A 246 -12.06 -20.67 -14.24
C VAL A 246 -10.71 -20.33 -14.84
N ALA A 247 -10.65 -19.23 -15.59
CA ALA A 247 -9.41 -18.74 -16.18
C ALA A 247 -8.40 -18.32 -15.10
N ALA A 248 -8.86 -17.65 -14.04
CA ALA A 248 -8.00 -17.19 -12.95
C ALA A 248 -7.38 -18.34 -12.15
N LEU A 249 -8.19 -19.32 -11.72
CA LEU A 249 -7.71 -20.49 -10.96
C LEU A 249 -6.72 -21.32 -11.79
N LYS A 250 -7.00 -21.53 -13.08
CA LYS A 250 -6.08 -22.22 -14.00
C LYS A 250 -4.77 -21.45 -14.23
N ALA A 251 -4.83 -20.13 -14.23
CA ALA A 251 -3.65 -19.29 -14.38
C ALA A 251 -2.73 -19.32 -13.15
N GLY A 252 -3.25 -19.71 -11.99
CA GLY A 252 -2.51 -19.77 -10.73
C GLY A 252 -2.86 -18.66 -9.73
N LEU A 253 -3.99 -17.97 -9.92
CA LEU A 253 -4.62 -17.19 -8.86
C LEU A 253 -5.15 -18.17 -7.79
N ASP A 254 -4.98 -17.87 -6.51
CA ASP A 254 -5.41 -18.75 -5.43
C ASP A 254 -6.58 -18.17 -4.61
N LEU A 255 -6.69 -16.84 -4.53
CA LEU A 255 -7.72 -16.15 -3.75
C LEU A 255 -8.29 -14.92 -4.49
N GLU A 256 -9.57 -14.94 -4.81
CA GLU A 256 -10.32 -13.73 -5.19
C GLU A 256 -10.59 -12.86 -3.96
N MET A 257 -10.27 -11.57 -4.03
CA MET A 257 -10.71 -10.56 -3.07
C MET A 257 -11.52 -9.46 -3.77
N PRO A 258 -12.57 -8.90 -3.14
CA PRO A 258 -13.17 -9.32 -1.87
C PRO A 258 -14.13 -10.53 -2.00
N GLY A 259 -14.28 -11.07 -3.21
CA GLY A 259 -15.33 -12.04 -3.54
C GLY A 259 -16.69 -11.38 -3.80
N LYS A 260 -17.61 -12.13 -4.44
CA LYS A 260 -19.00 -11.72 -4.72
C LYS A 260 -20.01 -12.46 -3.85
N GLY A 261 -19.56 -13.02 -2.72
CA GLY A 261 -20.38 -13.86 -1.83
C GLY A 261 -20.80 -15.16 -2.50
N GLN A 262 -22.09 -15.51 -2.43
CA GLN A 262 -22.62 -16.76 -2.97
C GLN A 262 -22.40 -16.92 -4.47
N ALA A 263 -22.41 -15.81 -5.22
CA ALA A 263 -22.21 -15.84 -6.67
C ALA A 263 -20.85 -16.43 -7.07
N SER A 264 -19.74 -16.01 -6.42
CA SER A 264 -18.41 -16.58 -6.68
C SER A 264 -18.37 -18.08 -6.40
N MET A 265 -19.02 -18.52 -5.30
CA MET A 265 -19.04 -19.94 -4.93
C MET A 265 -19.84 -20.77 -5.94
N ASP A 266 -21.02 -20.30 -6.34
CA ASP A 266 -21.87 -20.97 -7.32
C ASP A 266 -21.19 -21.09 -8.68
N GLU A 267 -20.50 -20.03 -9.13
CA GLU A 267 -19.73 -20.00 -10.38
C GLU A 267 -18.62 -21.08 -10.38
N ILE A 268 -17.86 -21.18 -9.29
CA ILE A 268 -16.77 -22.17 -9.15
C ILE A 268 -17.32 -23.59 -9.06
N VAL A 269 -18.34 -23.83 -8.23
CA VAL A 269 -18.97 -25.15 -8.06
C VAL A 269 -19.54 -25.64 -9.39
N ALA A 270 -20.27 -24.78 -10.11
CA ALA A 270 -20.83 -25.09 -11.41
C ALA A 270 -19.74 -25.41 -12.44
N ALA A 271 -18.64 -24.65 -12.45
CA ALA A 271 -17.53 -24.90 -13.36
C ALA A 271 -16.85 -26.26 -13.12
N VAL A 272 -16.70 -26.69 -11.85
CA VAL A 272 -16.17 -28.03 -11.52
C VAL A 272 -17.12 -29.13 -11.95
N GLN A 273 -18.42 -28.98 -11.64
CA GLN A 273 -19.45 -29.95 -12.05
C GLN A 273 -19.56 -30.08 -13.57
N ALA A 274 -19.42 -28.96 -14.28
CA ALA A 274 -19.39 -28.90 -15.75
C ALA A 274 -18.05 -29.35 -16.36
N LYS A 275 -17.05 -29.73 -15.55
CA LYS A 275 -15.69 -30.13 -15.96
C LYS A 275 -14.93 -29.03 -16.72
N GLN A 276 -15.31 -27.77 -16.54
CA GLN A 276 -14.59 -26.62 -17.07
C GLN A 276 -13.38 -26.28 -16.21
N LEU A 277 -13.47 -26.53 -14.90
CA LEU A 277 -12.38 -26.49 -13.93
C LEU A 277 -12.18 -27.89 -13.36
N THR A 278 -10.93 -28.36 -13.20
CA THR A 278 -10.73 -29.63 -12.50
C THR A 278 -10.75 -29.40 -11.00
N GLU A 279 -11.25 -30.37 -10.24
CA GLU A 279 -11.19 -30.28 -8.77
C GLU A 279 -9.73 -30.22 -8.28
N ALA A 280 -8.77 -30.80 -9.01
CA ALA A 280 -7.35 -30.71 -8.69
C ALA A 280 -6.79 -29.28 -8.81
N ASP A 281 -7.25 -28.49 -9.79
CA ASP A 281 -6.88 -27.08 -9.91
C ASP A 281 -7.38 -26.28 -8.69
N LEU A 282 -8.64 -26.53 -8.30
CA LEU A 282 -9.25 -25.92 -7.11
C LEU A 282 -8.54 -26.35 -5.82
N ASP A 283 -8.25 -27.65 -5.66
CA ASP A 283 -7.56 -28.20 -4.49
C ASP A 283 -6.18 -27.55 -4.29
N GLN A 284 -5.48 -27.23 -5.38
CA GLN A 284 -4.17 -26.60 -5.32
C GLN A 284 -4.24 -25.14 -4.82
N ALA A 285 -5.27 -24.39 -5.22
CA ALA A 285 -5.55 -23.05 -4.70
C ALA A 285 -5.94 -23.10 -3.22
N VAL A 286 -6.87 -24.01 -2.86
CA VAL A 286 -7.30 -24.25 -1.47
C VAL A 286 -6.11 -24.60 -0.57
N LEU A 287 -5.21 -25.47 -1.02
CA LEU A 287 -4.02 -25.83 -0.25
C LEU A 287 -3.15 -24.61 0.08
N ARG A 288 -3.00 -23.67 -0.86
CA ARG A 288 -2.22 -22.44 -0.64
C ARG A 288 -2.93 -21.44 0.26
N VAL A 289 -4.26 -21.36 0.19
CA VAL A 289 -5.06 -20.58 1.15
C VAL A 289 -4.87 -21.14 2.56
N LEU A 290 -5.02 -22.46 2.73
CA LEU A 290 -4.84 -23.12 4.03
C LEU A 290 -3.42 -22.95 4.56
N GLN A 291 -2.41 -23.05 3.69
CA GLN A 291 -1.01 -22.84 4.07
C GLN A 291 -0.77 -21.39 4.51
N MET A 292 -1.29 -20.41 3.76
CA MET A 292 -1.19 -19.00 4.14
C MET A 292 -1.85 -18.74 5.50
N VAL A 293 -3.05 -19.28 5.75
CA VAL A 293 -3.71 -19.13 7.05
C VAL A 293 -2.91 -19.82 8.14
N ALA A 294 -2.40 -21.04 7.92
CA ALA A 294 -1.58 -21.73 8.91
C ALA A 294 -0.29 -20.97 9.27
N ASP A 295 0.35 -20.32 8.29
CA ASP A 295 1.59 -19.59 8.49
C ASP A 295 1.41 -18.22 9.14
N TRP A 296 0.28 -17.55 8.88
CA TRP A 296 0.09 -16.13 9.20
C TRP A 296 -1.16 -15.80 10.00
N GLN A 297 -1.95 -16.79 10.41
CA GLN A 297 -3.06 -16.56 11.34
C GLN A 297 -2.51 -15.99 12.65
N PRO A 298 -3.04 -14.84 13.13
CA PRO A 298 -2.64 -14.30 14.42
C PRO A 298 -2.87 -15.32 15.53
N ALA A 299 -1.85 -15.57 16.35
CA ALA A 299 -1.99 -16.44 17.52
C ALA A 299 -3.13 -15.95 18.42
N ASN A 300 -3.84 -16.89 19.07
CA ASN A 300 -4.90 -16.57 20.03
C ASN A 300 -4.32 -16.12 21.38
N GLU A 301 -3.40 -15.17 21.33
CA GLU A 301 -2.74 -14.57 22.47
C GLU A 301 -3.44 -13.27 22.87
N LYS A 302 -3.13 -12.83 24.09
CA LYS A 302 -3.57 -11.53 24.56
C LYS A 302 -2.88 -10.45 23.74
N VAL A 303 -3.67 -9.63 23.06
CA VAL A 303 -3.19 -8.47 22.31
C VAL A 303 -2.39 -7.56 23.24
N VAL A 304 -1.14 -7.30 22.86
CA VAL A 304 -0.28 -6.32 23.51
C VAL A 304 -0.45 -4.99 22.78
N LYS A 305 -0.86 -3.95 23.52
CA LYS A 305 -0.88 -2.59 22.98
C LYS A 305 0.56 -2.13 22.73
N TYR A 306 0.74 -1.38 21.64
CA TYR A 306 2.03 -0.79 21.30
C TYR A 306 2.06 0.70 21.63
N ASP A 307 3.28 1.24 21.73
CA ASP A 307 3.52 2.63 22.05
C ASP A 307 3.39 3.51 20.78
N LEU A 308 2.23 4.16 20.65
CA LEU A 308 1.91 5.05 19.55
C LEU A 308 2.83 6.28 19.50
N GLU A 309 3.25 6.80 20.66
CA GLU A 309 4.12 7.98 20.72
C GLU A 309 5.52 7.62 20.22
N LYS A 310 6.06 6.47 20.66
CA LYS A 310 7.35 5.96 20.18
C LYS A 310 7.33 5.71 18.66
N GLN A 311 6.26 5.15 18.12
CA GLN A 311 6.12 4.97 16.66
C GLN A 311 5.98 6.30 15.92
N HIS A 312 5.25 7.27 16.49
CA HIS A 312 5.12 8.61 15.92
C HIS A 312 6.47 9.34 15.89
N GLU A 313 7.27 9.21 16.94
CA GLU A 313 8.63 9.76 16.98
C GLU A 313 9.54 9.09 15.94
N PHE A 314 9.43 7.77 15.73
CA PHE A 314 10.12 7.11 14.62
C PHE A 314 9.66 7.67 13.26
N ALA A 315 8.35 7.83 13.03
CA ALA A 315 7.81 8.40 11.79
C ALA A 315 8.38 9.81 11.51
N ARG A 316 8.52 10.64 12.57
CA ARG A 316 9.15 11.95 12.50
C ARG A 316 10.63 11.87 12.12
N GLN A 317 11.38 10.94 12.71
CA GLN A 317 12.80 10.73 12.40
C GLN A 317 13.00 10.23 10.97
N LEU A 318 12.19 9.26 10.54
CA LEU A 318 12.20 8.73 9.18
C LEU A 318 11.88 9.81 8.15
N ALA A 319 10.88 10.65 8.41
CA ALA A 319 10.57 11.80 7.56
C ALA A 319 11.77 12.72 7.40
N ALA A 320 12.44 13.06 8.51
CA ALA A 320 13.61 13.94 8.50
C ALA A 320 14.80 13.35 7.73
N LYS A 321 15.05 12.03 7.84
CA LYS A 321 16.09 11.32 7.07
C LYS A 321 15.76 11.18 5.58
N SER A 322 14.51 11.41 5.21
CA SER A 322 14.00 11.21 3.86
C SER A 322 13.82 12.51 3.07
N PHE A 323 13.95 13.68 3.70
CA PHE A 323 13.85 14.95 2.98
C PHE A 323 15.03 15.15 2.02
N VAL A 324 14.72 15.64 0.81
CA VAL A 324 15.71 15.94 -0.22
C VAL A 324 15.92 17.46 -0.30
N LEU A 325 17.13 17.92 0.01
CA LEU A 325 17.51 19.31 -0.19
C LEU A 325 17.87 19.53 -1.66
N LEU A 326 16.93 20.07 -2.44
CA LEU A 326 17.12 20.29 -3.88
C LEU A 326 18.01 21.49 -4.20
N LYS A 327 17.94 22.54 -3.39
CA LYS A 327 18.63 23.81 -3.65
C LYS A 327 18.96 24.51 -2.33
N ASN A 328 20.16 25.08 -2.23
CA ASN A 328 20.59 25.87 -1.06
C ASN A 328 21.52 27.03 -1.45
N ASP A 329 21.02 27.90 -2.33
CA ASP A 329 21.77 29.08 -2.77
C ASP A 329 22.01 30.05 -1.61
N GLN A 330 23.16 30.72 -1.61
CA GLN A 330 23.51 31.75 -0.63
C GLN A 330 23.39 31.30 0.84
N GLN A 331 23.51 29.98 1.10
CA GLN A 331 23.32 29.40 2.43
C GLN A 331 21.95 29.78 3.03
N ALA A 332 20.90 29.70 2.21
CA ALA A 332 19.52 29.97 2.64
C ALA A 332 19.12 29.13 3.87
N LEU A 333 19.59 27.88 3.93
CA LEU A 333 19.46 26.95 5.05
C LEU A 333 20.82 26.58 5.67
N PRO A 334 20.89 26.35 7.00
CA PRO A 334 19.79 26.44 7.97
C PRO A 334 19.40 27.89 8.32
N ILE A 335 18.12 28.12 8.61
CA ILE A 335 17.61 29.42 9.11
C ILE A 335 18.22 29.71 10.48
N LYS A 336 18.77 30.92 10.67
CA LYS A 336 19.37 31.31 11.94
C LYS A 336 18.30 31.74 12.94
N SER A 337 18.59 31.61 14.23
CA SER A 337 17.65 31.95 15.30
C SER A 337 17.32 33.44 15.37
N ASN A 338 18.20 34.30 14.84
CA ASN A 338 18.04 35.75 14.83
C ASN A 338 17.47 36.31 13.51
N ASP A 339 17.27 35.48 12.49
CA ASP A 339 16.62 35.91 11.24
C ASP A 339 15.12 36.07 11.48
N SER A 340 14.54 37.25 11.27
CA SER A 340 13.08 37.43 11.24
C SER A 340 12.45 36.55 10.15
N LEU A 341 11.28 35.96 10.44
CA LEU A 341 10.71 34.88 9.64
C LEU A 341 9.22 35.12 9.36
N THR A 342 8.78 34.86 8.14
CA THR A 342 7.36 34.64 7.84
C THR A 342 7.14 33.28 7.18
N ILE A 343 6.00 32.67 7.49
CA ILE A 343 5.53 31.41 6.91
C ILE A 343 4.41 31.75 5.93
N ILE A 344 4.50 31.26 4.70
CA ILE A 344 3.50 31.52 3.66
C ILE A 344 2.96 30.21 3.13
N GLY A 345 1.66 30.12 2.92
CA GLY A 345 1.04 29.00 2.23
C GLY A 345 0.16 28.16 3.14
N GLU A 346 -1.06 27.86 2.67
CA GLU A 346 -2.05 27.16 3.47
C GLU A 346 -1.63 25.76 3.89
N LEU A 347 -0.75 25.09 3.13
CA LEU A 347 -0.18 23.79 3.50
C LEU A 347 0.62 23.82 4.82
N ALA A 348 1.09 24.99 5.29
CA ALA A 348 1.70 25.12 6.61
C ALA A 348 0.68 24.86 7.74
N LYS A 349 -0.58 25.24 7.52
CA LYS A 349 -1.69 25.11 8.47
C LYS A 349 -2.50 23.83 8.24
N ARG A 350 -2.66 23.43 6.98
CA ARG A 350 -3.37 22.21 6.54
C ARG A 350 -2.39 21.31 5.78
N PRO A 351 -1.45 20.62 6.46
CA PRO A 351 -0.40 19.88 5.80
C PRO A 351 -0.96 18.67 5.04
N ARG A 352 -0.37 18.43 3.86
CA ARG A 352 -0.53 17.16 3.16
C ARG A 352 0.62 16.23 3.53
N TYR A 353 0.28 15.11 4.16
CA TYR A 353 1.26 14.15 4.69
C TYR A 353 1.05 12.72 4.16
N GLN A 354 -0.06 12.47 3.47
CA GLN A 354 -0.39 11.20 2.83
C GLN A 354 -1.19 11.42 1.54
N GLY A 355 -1.32 10.37 0.73
CA GLY A 355 -2.24 10.33 -0.41
C GLY A 355 -3.62 9.78 -0.03
N GLY A 356 -4.59 9.93 -0.93
CA GLY A 356 -5.94 9.38 -0.78
C GLY A 356 -6.04 7.92 -1.27
N GLY A 357 -7.23 7.33 -1.16
CA GLY A 357 -7.50 5.96 -1.63
C GLY A 357 -7.34 4.88 -0.56
N SER A 358 -7.05 3.63 -0.97
CA SER A 358 -6.83 2.45 -0.12
C SER A 358 -5.79 2.70 0.97
N SER A 359 -4.77 3.51 0.69
CA SER A 359 -3.67 3.85 1.60
C SER A 359 -4.02 4.84 2.73
N HIS A 360 -5.22 5.43 2.76
CA HIS A 360 -5.55 6.49 3.72
C HIS A 360 -5.62 5.98 5.17
N VAL A 361 -4.82 6.56 6.06
CA VAL A 361 -4.70 6.20 7.48
C VAL A 361 -5.44 7.20 8.37
N ASN A 362 -6.22 6.70 9.33
CA ASN A 362 -6.76 7.50 10.43
C ASN A 362 -5.65 7.75 11.46
N SER A 363 -4.93 8.86 11.26
CA SER A 363 -3.69 9.15 11.98
C SER A 363 -3.88 9.43 13.47
N TYR A 364 -3.04 8.81 14.30
CA TYR A 364 -2.94 9.07 15.75
C TYR A 364 -2.65 10.53 16.07
N GLN A 365 -1.68 11.10 15.37
CA GLN A 365 -1.23 12.47 15.55
C GLN A 365 -0.67 13.00 14.22
N VAL A 366 -0.93 14.28 13.95
CA VAL A 366 -0.35 15.01 12.81
C VAL A 366 0.34 16.24 13.36
N SER A 367 1.63 16.39 13.04
CA SER A 367 2.39 17.60 13.36
C SER A 367 2.06 18.69 12.34
N ILE A 368 1.40 19.77 12.77
CA ILE A 368 1.08 20.91 11.91
C ILE A 368 2.32 21.82 11.81
N PRO A 369 2.89 22.03 10.61
CA PRO A 369 4.13 22.80 10.46
C PRO A 369 4.05 24.20 11.07
N LEU A 370 2.95 24.92 10.85
CA LEU A 370 2.72 26.26 11.39
C LEU A 370 2.82 26.27 12.93
N ASP A 371 2.07 25.38 13.59
CA ASP A 371 2.05 25.28 15.05
C ASP A 371 3.43 24.94 15.62
N VAL A 372 4.14 24.00 14.97
CA VAL A 372 5.49 23.58 15.39
C VAL A 372 6.50 24.71 15.23
N ILE A 373 6.47 25.45 14.12
CA ILE A 373 7.37 26.57 13.88
C ILE A 373 7.07 27.71 14.85
N GLN A 374 5.81 28.12 15.02
CA GLN A 374 5.45 29.22 15.90
C GLN A 374 5.72 28.91 17.38
N LYS A 375 5.64 27.64 17.79
CA LYS A 375 6.07 27.22 19.13
C LYS A 375 7.59 27.41 19.35
N LYS A 376 8.41 27.32 18.30
CA LYS A 376 9.87 27.51 18.37
C LYS A 376 10.32 28.94 18.03
N ARG A 377 9.54 29.66 17.23
CA ARG A 377 9.77 30.99 16.69
C ARG A 377 8.50 31.80 16.89
N THR A 378 8.29 32.28 18.11
CA THR A 378 7.08 33.05 18.48
C THR A 378 6.97 34.38 17.73
N ASP A 379 8.06 34.82 17.11
CA ASP A 379 8.15 35.99 16.25
C ASP A 379 7.77 35.69 14.78
N ALA A 380 7.57 34.43 14.40
CA ALA A 380 7.23 34.05 13.04
C ALA A 380 5.76 34.41 12.70
N SER A 381 5.58 35.30 11.73
CA SER A 381 4.27 35.61 11.17
C SER A 381 3.78 34.52 10.21
N PHE A 382 2.50 34.55 9.88
CA PHE A 382 1.88 33.64 8.92
C PHE A 382 0.97 34.39 7.96
N GLU A 383 1.09 34.08 6.68
CA GLU A 383 0.21 34.54 5.62
C GLU A 383 -0.30 33.35 4.80
N MET A 384 -1.58 33.38 4.43
CA MET A 384 -2.17 32.27 3.68
C MET A 384 -1.61 32.16 2.26
N GLY A 385 -1.46 33.28 1.55
CA GLY A 385 -0.90 33.38 0.19
C GLY A 385 -1.78 32.82 -0.92
N TYR A 386 -2.42 31.67 -0.71
CA TYR A 386 -3.32 30.99 -1.66
C TYR A 386 -4.31 30.09 -0.92
N ARG A 387 -5.38 29.67 -1.60
CA ARG A 387 -6.34 28.64 -1.11
C ARG A 387 -6.02 27.28 -1.71
N LEU A 388 -5.97 26.22 -0.90
CA LEU A 388 -5.61 24.87 -1.35
C LEU A 388 -6.74 24.19 -2.15
N ASP A 389 -7.99 24.54 -1.89
CA ASP A 389 -9.20 23.99 -2.51
C ASP A 389 -9.67 24.75 -3.75
N ASP A 390 -8.95 25.79 -4.15
CA ASP A 390 -9.33 26.68 -5.25
C ASP A 390 -8.07 27.16 -5.98
N GLU A 391 -7.89 26.73 -7.23
CA GLU A 391 -6.72 27.07 -8.05
C GLU A 391 -6.75 28.52 -8.57
N THR A 392 -7.84 29.26 -8.36
CA THR A 392 -7.94 30.66 -8.80
C THR A 392 -7.01 31.57 -8.00
N VAL A 393 -6.39 32.52 -8.72
CA VAL A 393 -5.49 33.51 -8.13
C VAL A 393 -6.29 34.51 -7.30
N ASP A 394 -5.98 34.60 -6.01
CA ASP A 394 -6.49 35.65 -5.13
C ASP A 394 -5.41 36.73 -4.95
N GLU A 395 -5.48 37.78 -5.77
CA GLU A 395 -4.50 38.88 -5.75
C GLU A 395 -4.41 39.57 -4.38
N SER A 396 -5.47 39.53 -3.57
CA SER A 396 -5.47 40.13 -2.22
C SER A 396 -4.62 39.32 -1.23
N LEU A 397 -4.71 37.99 -1.29
CA LEU A 397 -3.89 37.10 -0.48
C LEU A 397 -2.41 37.20 -0.88
N ILE A 398 -2.14 37.27 -2.19
CA ILE A 398 -0.78 37.43 -2.71
C ILE A 398 -0.18 38.78 -2.26
N GLN A 399 -0.91 39.88 -2.42
CA GLN A 399 -0.41 41.20 -2.03
C GLN A 399 -0.11 41.29 -0.54
N THR A 400 -0.93 40.67 0.31
CA THR A 400 -0.70 40.59 1.76
C THR A 400 0.56 39.78 2.05
N ALA A 401 0.68 38.58 1.48
CA ALA A 401 1.84 37.71 1.63
C ALA A 401 3.15 38.37 1.18
N VAL A 402 3.15 39.05 0.03
CA VAL A 402 4.31 39.77 -0.52
C VAL A 402 4.70 40.97 0.35
N THR A 403 3.72 41.66 0.94
CA THR A 403 4.00 42.81 1.82
C THR A 403 4.72 42.34 3.08
N THR A 404 4.24 41.27 3.72
CA THR A 404 4.88 40.66 4.90
C THR A 404 6.24 40.05 4.54
N ALA A 405 6.39 39.42 3.37
CA ALA A 405 7.66 38.84 2.91
C ALA A 405 8.77 39.89 2.76
N LYS A 406 8.44 41.14 2.40
CA LYS A 406 9.42 42.24 2.24
C LYS A 406 9.94 42.79 3.57
N SER A 407 9.30 42.48 4.70
CA SER A 407 9.67 43.02 6.01
C SER A 407 10.43 42.02 6.89
N VAL A 408 10.83 40.86 6.36
CA VAL A 408 11.51 39.79 7.11
C VAL A 408 12.79 39.32 6.40
N ASP A 409 13.71 38.72 7.16
CA ASP A 409 14.98 38.19 6.64
C ASP A 409 14.80 36.88 5.87
N LYS A 410 13.81 36.07 6.27
CA LYS A 410 13.53 34.75 5.72
C LYS A 410 12.04 34.53 5.47
N VAL A 411 11.74 33.85 4.38
CA VAL A 411 10.39 33.42 4.00
C VAL A 411 10.41 31.91 3.85
N VAL A 412 9.49 31.21 4.51
CA VAL A 412 9.28 29.76 4.32
C VAL A 412 7.93 29.57 3.63
N ILE A 413 7.96 29.17 2.36
CA ILE A 413 6.76 28.91 1.57
C ILE A 413 6.45 27.40 1.60
N PHE A 414 5.23 27.05 1.99
CA PHE A 414 4.67 25.72 1.83
C PHE A 414 3.80 25.70 0.56
N ALA A 415 4.22 24.93 -0.44
CA ALA A 415 3.53 24.78 -1.72
C ALA A 415 3.50 23.29 -2.13
N GLY A 416 2.48 22.90 -2.88
CA GLY A 416 2.21 21.52 -3.25
C GLY A 416 0.79 21.30 -3.74
N PHE A 417 0.44 20.04 -3.97
CA PHE A 417 -0.84 19.65 -4.52
C PHE A 417 -1.91 19.42 -3.44
N PRO A 418 -3.21 19.66 -3.72
CA PRO A 418 -4.32 19.18 -2.90
C PRO A 418 -4.56 17.68 -3.07
N GLU A 419 -5.36 17.09 -2.16
CA GLU A 419 -5.75 15.67 -2.22
C GLU A 419 -6.41 15.28 -3.55
N SER A 420 -7.27 16.15 -4.07
CA SER A 420 -7.98 16.00 -5.36
C SER A 420 -7.05 15.88 -6.58
N MET A 421 -5.74 16.10 -6.41
CA MET A 421 -4.74 15.99 -7.47
C MET A 421 -3.77 14.81 -7.30
N GLU A 422 -3.76 14.10 -6.15
CA GLU A 422 -2.97 12.86 -6.00
C GLU A 422 -3.68 11.85 -5.08
N SER A 423 -4.41 10.92 -5.67
CA SER A 423 -5.08 9.84 -4.97
C SER A 423 -5.22 8.63 -5.90
N GLU A 424 -5.44 7.47 -5.31
CA GLU A 424 -5.98 6.32 -6.04
C GLU A 424 -7.25 6.71 -6.83
N GLY A 425 -7.37 6.20 -8.06
CA GLY A 425 -8.55 6.36 -8.92
C GLY A 425 -8.39 7.36 -10.06
N PHE A 426 -7.38 8.23 -10.05
CA PHE A 426 -7.14 9.18 -11.14
C PHE A 426 -5.66 9.53 -11.30
N ASP A 427 -5.28 9.95 -12.52
CA ASP A 427 -3.92 10.43 -12.82
C ASP A 427 -3.90 11.96 -12.87
N LYS A 428 -2.76 12.57 -12.56
CA LYS A 428 -2.53 14.00 -12.77
C LYS A 428 -2.61 14.34 -14.26
N THR A 429 -3.05 15.56 -14.56
CA THR A 429 -3.06 16.12 -15.91
C THR A 429 -1.86 17.05 -16.17
N SER A 430 -1.16 17.50 -15.13
CA SER A 430 -0.01 18.41 -15.21
C SER A 430 1.00 18.13 -14.07
N LEU A 431 2.26 18.53 -14.30
CA LEU A 431 3.32 18.56 -13.29
C LEU A 431 3.48 19.94 -12.64
N ASN A 432 2.85 20.97 -13.20
CA ASN A 432 2.91 22.31 -12.63
C ASN A 432 2.21 22.32 -11.27
N LEU A 433 2.72 23.12 -10.34
CA LEU A 433 1.93 23.50 -9.17
C LEU A 433 0.63 24.20 -9.62
N PRO A 434 -0.42 24.23 -8.77
CA PRO A 434 -1.59 25.06 -9.00
C PRO A 434 -1.22 26.50 -9.36
N ASP A 435 -1.97 27.11 -10.29
CA ASP A 435 -1.65 28.43 -10.85
C ASP A 435 -1.58 29.53 -9.78
N ASN A 436 -2.46 29.46 -8.76
CA ASN A 436 -2.43 30.36 -7.62
C ASN A 436 -1.12 30.30 -6.80
N GLN A 437 -0.48 29.14 -6.71
CA GLN A 437 0.79 28.95 -6.04
C GLN A 437 1.96 29.40 -6.92
N ASN A 438 1.94 29.07 -8.21
CA ASN A 438 2.95 29.54 -9.16
C ASN A 438 2.97 31.07 -9.29
N LYS A 439 1.81 31.72 -9.16
CA LYS A 439 1.70 33.18 -9.21
C LYS A 439 2.23 33.85 -7.94
N LEU A 440 2.11 33.17 -6.79
CA LEU A 440 2.57 33.64 -5.49
C LEU A 440 4.10 33.61 -5.34
N ILE A 441 4.74 32.52 -5.81
CA ILE A 441 6.19 32.28 -5.74
C ILE A 441 6.91 33.12 -6.81
#